data_AF-A0A5C7WKD2-F1
#
_entry.id   AF-A0A5C7WKD2-F1
#
_cell.length_a   1.000
_cell.length_b   1.000
_cell.length_c   1.000
_cell.angle_alpha   90.00
_cell.angle_beta   90.00
_cell.angle_gamma   90.00
#
_symmetry.space_group_name_H-M   'P 1'
#
loop_
_entity.id
_entity.type
_entity.pdbx_description
1 polymer ?
#
loop_
_entity_poly.entity_id
_entity_poly.type
_entity_poly.pdbx_seq_one_letter_code
_entity_poly.pdbx_strand_id
1 'polypeptide(L)'
;LEYMFNGDTAIVSMQYSFLPSWLSFLVDKENARQAGQALFEAVDAKVRELPEAQRPKIVVFGESLGSFGGEAPFLSPNNIIARTDGALFSGPTFQNTMRDAVTLDRDPGSPEWLPIFDGGANVRFAARADNLARPDAPWDNPRIVYLQHASDPIAWFNPELLFAEPDWLREPRGYDVSEDMTWIPVVTFLQVSADMAVAVDVPDGHGHRYVKDVVNAWAAILQPPGWTTAKTETLRSRVTQDYPQ
;
A
#
# COMPACT_ATOMS: atom_id res chain seq x y z
N LEU A 1 -8.92 -6.10 10.57
CA LEU A 1 -8.24 -6.36 11.86
C LEU A 1 -9.22 -6.77 12.94
N GLU A 2 -10.22 -5.95 13.28
CA GLU A 2 -11.28 -6.28 14.26
C GLU A 2 -11.87 -7.71 14.09
N TYR A 3 -12.28 -8.09 12.87
CA TYR A 3 -12.77 -9.45 12.58
C TYR A 3 -11.72 -10.56 12.78
N MET A 4 -10.44 -10.26 12.52
CA MET A 4 -9.35 -11.23 12.61
C MET A 4 -8.94 -11.51 14.06
N PHE A 5 -9.07 -10.50 14.92
CA PHE A 5 -8.65 -10.53 16.32
C PHE A 5 -9.82 -10.47 17.30
N ASN A 6 -11.06 -10.64 16.81
CA ASN A 6 -12.27 -10.63 17.62
C ASN A 6 -12.39 -9.38 18.52
N GLY A 7 -12.03 -8.22 17.97
CA GLY A 7 -12.06 -6.94 18.69
C GLY A 7 -10.90 -6.68 19.64
N ASP A 8 -9.93 -7.60 19.76
CA ASP A 8 -8.69 -7.37 20.51
C ASP A 8 -7.69 -6.52 19.71
N THR A 9 -8.13 -5.31 19.36
CA THR A 9 -7.40 -4.35 18.55
C THR A 9 -7.65 -2.94 19.05
N ALA A 10 -6.64 -2.08 18.88
CA ALA A 10 -6.77 -0.64 19.07
C ALA A 10 -6.36 0.04 17.76
N ILE A 11 -7.25 0.87 17.21
CA ILE A 11 -7.00 1.66 16.01
C ILE A 11 -6.76 3.10 16.42
N VAL A 12 -5.59 3.64 16.05
CA VAL A 12 -5.23 5.03 16.30
C VAL A 12 -5.09 5.74 14.96
N SER A 13 -5.82 6.83 14.77
CA SER A 13 -5.82 7.63 13.55
C SER A 13 -5.87 9.12 13.88
N MET A 14 -5.37 9.95 12.96
CA MET A 14 -5.40 11.39 13.09
C MET A 14 -5.84 12.04 11.79
N GLN A 15 -6.72 13.04 11.88
CA GLN A 15 -7.08 13.87 10.75
C GLN A 15 -5.91 14.80 10.41
N TYR A 16 -5.47 14.81 9.16
CA TYR A 16 -4.32 15.62 8.72
C TYR A 16 -4.63 16.62 7.60
N SER A 17 -5.83 16.55 6.99
CA SER A 17 -6.28 17.51 5.95
C SER A 17 -7.79 17.68 5.99
N PHE A 18 -8.28 18.86 5.56
CA PHE A 18 -9.71 19.14 5.36
C PHE A 18 -10.10 19.13 3.87
N LEU A 19 -9.15 18.88 2.96
CA LEU A 19 -9.41 18.82 1.52
C LEU A 19 -9.93 17.43 1.10
N PRO A 20 -10.66 17.32 -0.02
CA PRO A 20 -10.96 16.04 -0.64
C PRO A 20 -9.67 15.27 -0.96
N SER A 21 -9.67 13.94 -0.79
CA SER A 21 -8.46 13.09 -0.83
C SER A 21 -7.58 13.28 -2.07
N TRP A 22 -8.17 13.37 -3.27
CA TRP A 22 -7.43 13.60 -4.52
C TRP A 22 -6.77 14.98 -4.59
N LEU A 23 -7.33 15.97 -3.90
CA LEU A 23 -6.78 17.33 -3.86
C LEU A 23 -5.69 17.44 -2.80
N SER A 24 -5.88 16.82 -1.62
CA SER A 24 -4.86 16.76 -0.57
C SER A 24 -3.55 16.15 -1.07
N PHE A 25 -3.62 15.16 -1.96
CA PHE A 25 -2.45 14.53 -2.57
C PHE A 25 -1.54 15.53 -3.30
N LEU A 26 -2.12 16.51 -3.99
CA LEU A 26 -1.35 17.49 -4.75
C LEU A 26 -0.67 18.54 -3.86
N VAL A 27 -1.26 18.88 -2.70
CA VAL A 27 -0.89 20.09 -1.94
C VAL A 27 -0.57 19.90 -0.45
N ASP A 28 -1.02 18.85 0.23
CA ASP A 28 -0.95 18.69 1.70
C ASP A 28 0.14 17.70 2.18
N LYS A 29 1.17 17.54 1.36
CA LYS A 29 2.26 16.57 1.53
C LYS A 29 2.93 16.69 2.91
N GLU A 30 3.32 17.90 3.27
CA GLU A 30 4.07 18.16 4.49
C GLU A 30 3.22 17.89 5.74
N ASN A 31 1.92 18.19 5.69
CA ASN A 31 0.99 17.91 6.78
C ASN A 31 0.82 16.40 6.99
N ALA A 32 0.63 15.63 5.91
CA ALA A 32 0.52 14.17 6.00
C ALA A 32 1.80 13.53 6.57
N ARG A 33 2.97 14.03 6.16
CA ARG A 33 4.28 13.58 6.66
C ARG A 33 4.44 13.84 8.15
N GLN A 34 4.22 15.08 8.58
CA GLN A 34 4.35 15.47 9.99
C GLN A 34 3.32 14.74 10.87
N ALA A 35 2.09 14.59 10.37
CA ALA A 35 1.03 13.88 11.05
C ALA A 35 1.37 12.40 11.28
N GLY A 36 1.79 11.70 10.23
CA GLY A 36 2.18 10.29 10.31
C GLY A 36 3.36 10.07 11.25
N GLN A 37 4.38 10.93 11.16
CA GLN A 37 5.53 10.90 12.07
C GLN A 37 5.11 11.13 13.52
N ALA A 38 4.35 12.19 13.81
CA ALA A 38 3.91 12.48 15.17
C ALA A 38 3.02 11.39 15.76
N LEU A 39 2.11 10.84 14.95
CA LEU A 39 1.20 9.77 15.37
C LEU A 39 1.97 8.51 15.74
N PHE A 40 2.88 8.05 14.88
CA PHE A 40 3.65 6.83 15.13
C PHE A 40 4.55 7.00 16.35
N GLU A 41 5.31 8.10 16.44
CA GLU A 41 6.23 8.32 17.56
C GLU A 41 5.50 8.40 18.91
N ALA A 42 4.29 8.99 18.94
CA ALA A 42 3.48 9.02 20.16
C ALA A 42 2.97 7.63 20.59
N VAL A 43 2.50 6.81 19.64
CA VAL A 43 2.05 5.43 19.92
C VAL A 43 3.22 4.57 20.37
N ASP A 44 4.33 4.63 19.65
CA ASP A 44 5.55 3.87 19.91
C ASP A 44 6.15 4.24 21.28
N ALA A 45 6.20 5.53 21.63
CA ALA A 45 6.58 5.97 22.97
C ALA A 45 5.66 5.37 24.05
N LYS A 46 4.34 5.38 23.83
CA LYS A 46 3.39 4.84 24.80
C LYS A 46 3.51 3.34 24.98
N VAL A 47 3.72 2.60 23.90
CA VAL A 47 3.91 1.13 23.96
C VAL A 47 5.22 0.79 24.66
N ARG A 48 6.29 1.56 24.47
CA ARG A 48 7.58 1.33 25.15
C ARG A 48 7.50 1.48 26.67
N GLU A 49 6.59 2.31 27.19
CA GLU A 49 6.33 2.43 28.63
C GLU A 49 5.77 1.15 29.25
N LEU A 50 5.15 0.28 28.46
CA LEU A 50 4.61 -0.99 28.94
C LEU A 50 5.73 -2.01 29.19
N PRO A 51 5.58 -2.89 30.20
CA PRO A 51 6.46 -4.04 30.38
C PRO A 51 6.54 -4.86 29.10
N GLU A 52 7.73 -5.37 28.75
CA GLU A 52 7.98 -6.05 27.48
C GLU A 52 6.97 -7.19 27.20
N ALA A 53 6.64 -7.98 28.21
CA ALA A 53 5.67 -9.07 28.11
C ALA A 53 4.21 -8.64 27.88
N GLN A 54 3.90 -7.34 27.96
CA GLN A 54 2.57 -6.77 27.81
C GLN A 54 2.46 -5.84 26.59
N ARG A 55 3.54 -5.68 25.83
CA ARG A 55 3.53 -4.81 24.64
C ARG A 55 2.66 -5.45 23.56
N PRO A 56 1.65 -4.72 23.02
CA PRO A 56 0.89 -5.22 21.88
C PRO A 56 1.76 -5.22 20.63
N LYS A 57 1.33 -5.98 19.62
CA LYS A 57 1.87 -5.83 18.27
C LYS A 57 1.53 -4.45 17.72
N ILE A 58 2.48 -3.80 17.06
CA ILE A 58 2.28 -2.52 16.38
C ILE A 58 2.28 -2.78 14.87
N VAL A 59 1.21 -2.47 14.17
CA VAL A 59 1.18 -2.51 12.70
C VAL A 59 0.82 -1.15 12.11
N VAL A 60 1.35 -0.88 10.93
CA VAL A 60 1.11 0.38 10.21
C VAL A 60 0.24 0.15 9.00
N PHE A 61 -0.72 1.04 8.78
CA PHE A 61 -1.58 1.04 7.61
C PHE A 61 -1.62 2.43 6.99
N GLY A 62 -1.60 2.48 5.67
CA GLY A 62 -1.95 3.70 4.95
C GLY A 62 -2.47 3.40 3.55
N GLU A 63 -3.47 4.16 3.13
CA GLU A 63 -4.06 4.11 1.79
C GLU A 63 -3.83 5.44 1.08
N SER A 64 -3.47 5.43 -0.20
CA SER A 64 -3.28 6.64 -1.00
C SER A 64 -2.25 7.58 -0.35
N LEU A 65 -2.55 8.87 -0.19
CA LEU A 65 -1.73 9.83 0.57
C LEU A 65 -1.44 9.36 2.02
N GLY A 66 -2.34 8.59 2.64
CA GLY A 66 -2.11 8.01 3.96
C GLY A 66 -0.97 7.00 3.99
N SER A 67 -0.67 6.34 2.86
CA SER A 67 0.51 5.47 2.75
C SER A 67 1.81 6.25 2.86
N PHE A 68 1.91 7.42 2.20
CA PHE A 68 3.04 8.33 2.33
C PHE A 68 3.22 8.81 3.78
N GLY A 69 2.12 9.19 4.45
CA GLY A 69 2.13 9.50 5.88
C GLY A 69 2.57 8.32 6.74
N GLY A 70 2.15 7.09 6.39
CA GLY A 70 2.54 5.86 7.07
C GLY A 70 4.01 5.47 6.89
N GLU A 71 4.64 5.84 5.77
CA GLU A 71 6.08 5.62 5.54
C GLU A 71 6.97 6.66 6.25
N ALA A 72 6.44 7.87 6.49
CA ALA A 72 7.17 9.02 6.99
C ALA A 72 8.02 8.77 8.27
N PRO A 73 7.58 7.97 9.27
CA PRO A 73 8.38 7.69 10.46
C PRO A 73 9.60 6.79 10.21
N PHE A 74 9.65 6.08 9.08
CA PHE A 74 10.58 4.97 8.87
C PHE A 74 11.65 5.28 7.83
N LEU A 75 11.33 5.95 6.72
CA LEU A 75 12.27 6.28 5.64
C LEU A 75 12.93 5.09 4.92
N SER A 76 12.81 3.85 5.44
CA SER A 76 13.33 2.62 4.84
C SER A 76 12.60 1.38 5.36
N PRO A 77 12.55 0.26 4.60
CA PRO A 77 11.92 -0.97 5.05
C PRO A 77 12.54 -1.53 6.34
N ASN A 78 13.86 -1.39 6.50
CA ASN A 78 14.58 -1.84 7.70
C ASN A 78 14.08 -1.18 8.98
N ASN A 79 13.68 0.09 8.91
CA ASN A 79 13.12 0.78 10.08
C ASN A 79 11.70 0.32 10.40
N ILE A 80 10.91 -0.11 9.41
CA ILE A 80 9.62 -0.77 9.66
C ILE A 80 9.87 -2.11 10.35
N ILE A 81 10.75 -2.94 9.80
CA ILE A 81 11.15 -4.25 10.35
C ILE A 81 11.62 -4.12 11.80
N ALA A 82 12.37 -3.07 12.13
CA ALA A 82 12.92 -2.86 13.46
C ALA A 82 11.91 -2.29 14.48
N ARG A 83 10.82 -1.67 14.03
CA ARG A 83 9.93 -0.86 14.89
C ARG A 83 8.46 -1.28 14.86
N THR A 84 8.08 -2.24 14.02
CA THR A 84 6.70 -2.72 13.89
C THR A 84 6.66 -4.24 13.74
N ASP A 85 5.46 -4.81 13.82
CA ASP A 85 5.14 -6.21 13.59
C ASP A 85 4.55 -6.45 12.19
N GLY A 86 4.52 -5.40 11.35
CA GLY A 86 4.07 -5.46 9.97
C GLY A 86 3.56 -4.12 9.45
N ALA A 87 3.45 -4.01 8.13
CA ALA A 87 2.90 -2.83 7.48
C ALA A 87 2.13 -3.18 6.21
N LEU A 88 1.06 -2.43 5.95
CA LEU A 88 0.27 -2.50 4.73
C LEU A 88 0.11 -1.11 4.14
N PHE A 89 0.56 -0.95 2.90
CA PHE A 89 0.41 0.28 2.12
C PHE A 89 -0.42 -0.02 0.87
N SER A 90 -1.54 0.68 0.71
CA SER A 90 -2.51 0.42 -0.36
C SER A 90 -2.57 1.59 -1.33
N GLY A 91 -2.39 1.34 -2.61
CA GLY A 91 -2.30 2.39 -3.64
C GLY A 91 -1.26 3.46 -3.28
N PRO A 92 0.01 3.07 -3.02
CA PRO A 92 1.07 4.04 -2.78
C PRO A 92 1.20 4.98 -3.97
N THR A 93 1.60 6.22 -3.72
CA THR A 93 1.67 7.28 -4.73
C THR A 93 3.12 7.54 -5.16
N PHE A 94 3.34 8.35 -6.20
CA PHE A 94 4.70 8.80 -6.58
C PHE A 94 5.46 9.58 -5.49
N GLN A 95 4.80 9.89 -4.37
CA GLN A 95 5.43 10.57 -3.25
C GLN A 95 6.08 9.61 -2.26
N ASN A 96 5.75 8.33 -2.32
CA ASN A 96 6.25 7.30 -1.43
C ASN A 96 7.71 6.98 -1.78
N THR A 97 8.63 7.76 -1.22
CA THR A 97 10.07 7.62 -1.53
C THR A 97 10.62 6.25 -1.14
N MET A 98 10.05 5.59 -0.12
CA MET A 98 10.45 4.24 0.26
C MET A 98 9.98 3.21 -0.77
N ARG A 99 8.73 3.33 -1.25
CA ARG A 99 8.21 2.50 -2.35
C ARG A 99 9.03 2.68 -3.62
N ASP A 100 9.39 3.91 -3.97
CA ASP A 100 10.18 4.18 -5.18
C ASP A 100 11.61 3.63 -5.05
N ALA A 101 12.26 3.76 -3.90
CA ALA A 101 13.57 3.17 -3.66
C ALA A 101 13.53 1.63 -3.80
N VAL A 102 12.53 0.99 -3.20
CA VAL A 102 12.31 -0.47 -3.30
C VAL A 102 12.00 -0.91 -4.73
N THR A 103 11.28 -0.09 -5.51
CA THR A 103 10.93 -0.39 -6.90
C THR A 103 12.12 -0.18 -7.84
N LEU A 104 12.96 0.82 -7.56
CA LEU A 104 14.19 1.08 -8.31
C LEU A 104 15.22 -0.03 -8.11
N ASP A 105 15.36 -0.51 -6.87
CA ASP A 105 16.29 -1.59 -6.49
C ASP A 105 15.67 -3.00 -6.65
N ARG A 106 14.60 -3.14 -7.46
CA ARG A 106 13.91 -4.41 -7.68
C ARG A 106 14.80 -5.46 -8.35
N ASP A 107 14.56 -6.73 -8.04
CA ASP A 107 15.22 -7.88 -8.62
C ASP A 107 15.01 -7.91 -10.15
N PRO A 108 16.06 -8.25 -10.93
CA PRO A 108 15.98 -8.29 -12.39
C PRO A 108 14.85 -9.18 -12.90
N GLY A 109 14.11 -8.69 -13.89
CA GLY A 109 13.01 -9.42 -14.52
C GLY A 109 11.67 -9.32 -13.77
N SER A 110 11.61 -8.59 -12.66
CA SER A 110 10.33 -8.18 -12.05
C SER A 110 9.87 -6.84 -12.64
N PRO A 111 8.58 -6.71 -13.03
CA PRO A 111 8.08 -5.47 -13.61
C PRO A 111 7.87 -4.39 -12.55
N GLU A 112 7.94 -3.11 -12.94
CA GLU A 112 7.73 -1.94 -12.07
C GLU A 112 6.36 -1.98 -11.38
N TRP A 113 5.33 -2.50 -12.07
CA TRP A 113 3.99 -2.66 -11.50
C TRP A 113 3.86 -3.82 -10.51
N LEU A 114 4.81 -4.76 -10.48
CA LEU A 114 4.84 -5.87 -9.53
C LEU A 114 6.29 -6.27 -9.18
N PRO A 115 7.04 -5.38 -8.51
CA PRO A 115 8.46 -5.58 -8.29
C PRO A 115 8.67 -6.69 -7.23
N ILE A 116 9.78 -7.40 -7.38
CA ILE A 116 10.33 -8.23 -6.31
C ILE A 116 11.51 -7.44 -5.77
N PHE A 117 11.62 -7.30 -4.46
CA PHE A 117 12.75 -6.62 -3.82
C PHE A 117 13.39 -7.55 -2.82
N ASP A 118 14.72 -7.71 -2.91
CA ASP A 118 15.52 -8.53 -2.01
C ASP A 118 14.94 -9.96 -1.88
N GLY A 119 14.63 -10.59 -3.03
CA GLY A 119 14.02 -11.91 -3.07
C GLY A 119 12.65 -12.02 -2.40
N GLY A 120 11.97 -10.91 -2.12
CA GLY A 120 10.69 -10.88 -1.41
C GLY A 120 10.79 -11.28 0.07
N ALA A 121 11.97 -11.10 0.69
CA ALA A 121 12.29 -11.55 2.04
C ALA A 121 11.37 -10.95 3.10
N ASN A 122 11.17 -9.63 3.11
CA ASN A 122 10.23 -8.95 4.02
C ASN A 122 9.17 -8.13 3.28
N VAL A 123 9.50 -7.60 2.10
CA VAL A 123 8.64 -6.72 1.31
C VAL A 123 8.04 -7.49 0.13
N ARG A 124 6.71 -7.46 -0.02
CA ARG A 124 6.02 -8.03 -1.18
C ARG A 124 5.02 -7.06 -1.78
N PHE A 125 4.96 -7.04 -3.10
CA PHE A 125 3.97 -6.31 -3.87
C PHE A 125 2.89 -7.26 -4.36
N ALA A 126 1.63 -6.84 -4.28
CA ALA A 126 0.51 -7.64 -4.74
C ALA A 126 -0.56 -6.77 -5.40
N ALA A 127 -1.01 -7.21 -6.58
CA ALA A 127 -2.22 -6.71 -7.22
C ALA A 127 -3.39 -7.69 -7.01
N ARG A 128 -3.08 -8.95 -6.72
CA ARG A 128 -4.03 -10.04 -6.46
C ARG A 128 -3.52 -10.93 -5.34
N ALA A 129 -4.42 -11.69 -4.73
CA ALA A 129 -4.12 -12.57 -3.60
C ALA A 129 -3.01 -13.59 -3.87
N ASP A 130 -2.95 -14.15 -5.08
CA ASP A 130 -1.92 -15.10 -5.51
C ASP A 130 -0.53 -14.45 -5.60
N ASN A 131 -0.45 -13.14 -5.86
CA ASN A 131 0.82 -12.42 -5.88
C ASN A 131 1.51 -12.37 -4.50
N LEU A 132 0.77 -12.54 -3.40
CA LEU A 132 1.37 -12.59 -2.05
C LEU A 132 2.28 -13.82 -1.88
N ALA A 133 2.10 -14.87 -2.69
CA ALA A 133 2.96 -16.04 -2.72
C ALA A 133 4.17 -15.88 -3.67
N ARG A 134 4.33 -14.71 -4.32
CA ARG A 134 5.45 -14.40 -5.22
C ARG A 134 6.51 -13.56 -4.50
N PRO A 135 7.81 -13.91 -4.62
CA PRO A 135 8.33 -15.13 -5.20
C PRO A 135 8.04 -16.37 -4.33
N ASP A 136 8.17 -17.56 -4.92
CA ASP A 136 8.12 -18.85 -4.22
C ASP A 136 9.38 -19.05 -3.38
N ALA A 137 9.47 -18.25 -2.33
CA ALA A 137 10.58 -18.16 -1.40
C ALA A 137 10.04 -17.91 0.01
N PRO A 138 10.86 -18.17 1.06
CA PRO A 138 10.51 -17.79 2.43
C PRO A 138 10.09 -16.31 2.54
N TRP A 139 9.19 -16.03 3.49
CA TRP A 139 8.75 -14.67 3.80
C TRP A 139 8.91 -14.43 5.29
N ASP A 140 9.96 -13.68 5.62
CA ASP A 140 10.40 -13.33 6.96
C ASP A 140 9.44 -12.36 7.65
N ASN A 141 9.56 -12.29 8.96
CA ASN A 141 8.79 -11.37 9.79
C ASN A 141 9.71 -10.25 10.32
N PRO A 142 9.21 -9.02 10.45
CA PRO A 142 7.88 -8.53 10.06
C PRO A 142 7.63 -8.47 8.55
N ARG A 143 6.36 -8.51 8.15
CA ARG A 143 5.93 -8.50 6.74
C ARG A 143 5.44 -7.13 6.32
N ILE A 144 5.93 -6.65 5.18
CA ILE A 144 5.54 -5.38 4.56
C ILE A 144 4.88 -5.71 3.23
N VAL A 145 3.64 -5.25 3.04
CA VAL A 145 2.91 -5.44 1.79
C VAL A 145 2.57 -4.09 1.16
N TYR A 146 2.87 -3.97 -0.12
CA TYR A 146 2.32 -2.94 -0.98
C TYR A 146 1.22 -3.54 -1.85
N LEU A 147 0.01 -3.02 -1.74
CA LEU A 147 -1.06 -3.30 -2.69
C LEU A 147 -1.03 -2.23 -3.78
N GLN A 148 -0.83 -2.65 -5.03
CA GLN A 148 -0.86 -1.75 -6.18
C GLN A 148 -1.43 -2.49 -7.40
N HIS A 149 -2.44 -1.89 -8.04
CA HIS A 149 -2.94 -2.37 -9.33
C HIS A 149 -2.20 -1.68 -10.47
N ALA A 150 -1.94 -2.40 -11.58
CA ALA A 150 -1.33 -1.78 -12.74
C ALA A 150 -2.26 -0.76 -13.40
N SER A 151 -3.57 -0.89 -13.21
CA SER A 151 -4.56 0.10 -13.65
C SER A 151 -4.78 1.28 -12.69
N ASP A 152 -4.06 1.39 -11.56
CA ASP A 152 -4.27 2.47 -10.59
C ASP A 152 -3.60 3.79 -11.02
N PRO A 153 -4.35 4.78 -11.53
CA PRO A 153 -3.74 6.03 -11.99
C PRO A 153 -3.11 6.83 -10.85
N ILE A 154 -3.53 6.63 -9.60
CA ILE A 154 -2.95 7.32 -8.44
C ILE A 154 -1.55 6.78 -8.14
N ALA A 155 -1.32 5.49 -8.36
CA ALA A 155 -0.01 4.86 -8.20
C ALA A 155 0.95 5.22 -9.34
N TRP A 156 0.43 5.40 -10.55
CA TRP A 156 1.24 5.63 -11.76
C TRP A 156 1.37 7.09 -12.18
N PHE A 157 0.57 8.00 -11.61
CA PHE A 157 0.72 9.43 -11.86
C PHE A 157 2.08 9.91 -11.36
N ASN A 158 2.92 10.40 -12.27
CA ASN A 158 4.17 11.05 -11.95
C ASN A 158 4.36 12.26 -12.89
N PRO A 159 4.72 13.47 -12.41
CA PRO A 159 5.04 14.61 -13.27
C PRO A 159 6.10 14.31 -14.34
N GLU A 160 7.00 13.35 -14.10
CA GLU A 160 8.00 12.92 -15.07
C GLU A 160 7.42 12.28 -16.33
N LEU A 161 6.15 11.83 -16.31
CA LEU A 161 5.43 11.36 -17.49
C LEU A 161 5.37 12.39 -18.62
N LEU A 162 5.58 13.68 -18.32
CA LEU A 162 5.69 14.74 -19.32
C LEU A 162 6.95 14.61 -20.20
N PHE A 163 8.02 13.99 -19.67
CA PHE A 163 9.35 14.03 -20.26
C PHE A 163 9.94 12.65 -20.54
N ALA A 164 9.51 11.63 -19.80
CA ALA A 164 10.02 10.27 -19.92
C ALA A 164 8.90 9.23 -19.92
N GLU A 165 9.09 8.21 -20.75
CA GLU A 165 8.29 6.99 -20.73
C GLU A 165 8.70 6.13 -19.52
N PRO A 166 7.75 5.73 -18.65
CA PRO A 166 8.02 4.96 -17.44
C PRO A 166 8.23 3.47 -17.74
N ASP A 167 8.85 2.73 -16.83
CA ASP A 167 9.16 1.31 -17.01
C ASP A 167 7.89 0.48 -17.13
N TRP A 168 6.82 0.78 -16.39
CA TRP A 168 5.53 0.07 -16.50
C TRP A 168 4.86 0.22 -17.87
N LEU A 169 5.25 1.22 -18.68
CA LEU A 169 4.87 1.35 -20.10
C LEU A 169 5.92 0.79 -21.08
N ARG A 170 7.09 0.36 -20.63
CA ARG A 170 8.10 -0.34 -21.46
C ARG A 170 8.11 -1.85 -21.25
N GLU A 171 7.75 -2.28 -20.06
CA GLU A 171 7.75 -3.66 -19.60
C GLU A 171 6.41 -4.36 -19.89
N PRO A 172 6.32 -5.70 -19.68
CA PRO A 172 5.06 -6.42 -19.79
C PRO A 172 3.96 -5.78 -18.94
N ARG A 173 2.83 -5.50 -19.59
CA ARG A 173 1.67 -4.85 -18.98
C ARG A 173 1.12 -5.68 -17.82
N GLY A 174 0.55 -4.98 -16.84
CA GLY A 174 -0.28 -5.64 -15.84
C GLY A 174 -1.56 -6.18 -16.45
N TYR A 175 -2.19 -7.12 -15.74
CA TYR A 175 -3.35 -7.87 -16.24
C TYR A 175 -4.57 -7.00 -16.58
N ASP A 176 -4.61 -5.78 -16.08
CA ASP A 176 -5.69 -4.82 -16.18
C ASP A 176 -5.30 -3.53 -16.92
N VAL A 177 -4.15 -3.52 -17.60
CA VAL A 177 -3.72 -2.44 -18.49
C VAL A 177 -3.77 -2.93 -19.92
N SER A 178 -4.37 -2.14 -20.81
CA SER A 178 -4.43 -2.48 -22.24
C SER A 178 -3.04 -2.52 -22.87
N GLU A 179 -2.79 -3.53 -23.72
CA GLU A 179 -1.55 -3.64 -24.51
C GLU A 179 -1.40 -2.47 -25.51
N ASP A 180 -2.52 -1.88 -25.93
CA ASP A 180 -2.54 -0.73 -26.84
C ASP A 180 -2.18 0.60 -26.15
N MET A 181 -2.00 0.59 -24.83
CA MET A 181 -1.59 1.79 -24.10
C MET A 181 -0.12 2.11 -24.40
N THR A 182 0.08 3.14 -25.22
CA THR A 182 1.39 3.69 -25.56
C THR A 182 1.62 5.01 -24.84
N TRP A 183 2.85 5.23 -24.38
CA TRP A 183 3.22 6.53 -23.84
C TRP A 183 3.26 7.59 -24.96
N ILE A 184 2.48 8.65 -24.77
CA ILE A 184 2.49 9.84 -25.62
C ILE A 184 2.72 11.02 -24.66
N PRO A 185 3.86 11.73 -24.74
CA PRO A 185 4.18 12.80 -23.80
C PRO A 185 3.06 13.85 -23.77
N VAL A 186 2.82 14.42 -22.58
CA VAL A 186 1.67 15.31 -22.27
C VAL A 186 0.30 14.63 -22.32
N VAL A 187 0.00 13.83 -23.35
CA VAL A 187 -1.28 13.10 -23.46
C VAL A 187 -1.42 12.08 -22.35
N THR A 188 -0.42 11.24 -22.11
CA THR A 188 -0.44 10.25 -21.02
C THR A 188 -0.52 10.93 -19.66
N PHE A 189 0.18 12.05 -19.47
CA PHE A 189 0.07 12.84 -18.23
C PHE A 189 -1.36 13.34 -18.00
N LEU A 190 -2.00 13.93 -19.02
CA LEU A 190 -3.38 14.42 -18.93
C LEU A 190 -4.39 13.27 -18.75
N GLN A 191 -4.16 12.13 -19.40
CA GLN A 191 -5.03 10.96 -19.31
C GLN A 191 -4.98 10.35 -17.91
N VAL A 192 -3.79 10.10 -17.37
CA VAL A 192 -3.63 9.62 -15.98
C VAL A 192 -4.22 10.63 -14.98
N SER A 193 -4.03 11.94 -15.22
CA SER A 193 -4.65 12.99 -14.39
C SER A 193 -6.18 12.96 -14.41
N ALA A 194 -6.79 12.71 -15.57
CA ALA A 194 -8.24 12.62 -15.72
C ALA A 194 -8.79 11.36 -15.05
N ASP A 195 -8.08 10.23 -15.19
CA ASP A 195 -8.48 8.94 -14.63
C ASP A 195 -8.44 8.93 -13.08
N MET A 196 -7.61 9.79 -12.45
CA MET A 196 -7.62 9.98 -11.00
C MET A 196 -8.99 10.39 -10.45
N ALA A 197 -9.81 11.12 -11.22
CA ALA A 197 -11.13 11.60 -10.77
C ALA A 197 -12.17 10.47 -10.68
N VAL A 198 -11.95 9.35 -11.39
CA VAL A 198 -12.85 8.19 -11.44
C VAL A 198 -12.18 6.90 -10.92
N ALA A 199 -10.97 7.01 -10.36
CA ALA A 199 -10.15 5.86 -9.95
C ALA A 199 -10.81 4.95 -8.89
N VAL A 200 -11.84 5.45 -8.22
CA VAL A 200 -12.63 4.73 -7.20
C VAL A 200 -13.96 4.17 -7.73
N ASP A 201 -14.37 4.50 -8.95
CA ASP A 201 -15.63 4.04 -9.57
C ASP A 201 -15.39 2.90 -10.59
N VAL A 202 -14.62 1.90 -10.15
CA VAL A 202 -14.26 0.69 -10.91
C VAL A 202 -14.60 -0.57 -10.11
N PRO A 203 -14.62 -1.78 -10.71
CA PRO A 203 -14.74 -3.00 -9.93
C PRO A 203 -13.55 -3.19 -8.96
N ASP A 204 -13.79 -3.84 -7.83
CA ASP A 204 -12.75 -4.24 -6.87
C ASP A 204 -11.66 -5.10 -7.54
N GLY A 205 -10.39 -4.88 -7.16
CA GLY A 205 -9.22 -5.49 -7.81
C GLY A 205 -8.72 -4.72 -9.04
N HIS A 206 -9.21 -3.50 -9.26
CA HIS A 206 -8.80 -2.58 -10.32
C HIS A 206 -8.74 -1.15 -9.79
N GLY A 207 -8.02 -0.28 -10.51
CA GLY A 207 -7.86 1.13 -10.15
C GLY A 207 -7.47 1.30 -8.69
N HIS A 208 -8.06 2.29 -8.03
CA HIS A 208 -7.78 2.61 -6.63
C HIS A 208 -8.75 1.90 -5.66
N ARG A 209 -9.17 0.66 -5.95
CA ARG A 209 -10.09 -0.12 -5.09
C ARG A 209 -9.47 -1.43 -4.60
N TYR A 210 -9.00 -1.41 -3.36
CA TYR A 210 -8.22 -2.49 -2.74
C TYR A 210 -8.94 -3.26 -1.62
N VAL A 211 -10.24 -3.02 -1.40
CA VAL A 211 -10.94 -3.43 -0.18
C VAL A 211 -10.84 -4.93 0.11
N LYS A 212 -11.02 -5.79 -0.91
CA LYS A 212 -10.87 -7.24 -0.69
C LYS A 212 -9.41 -7.66 -0.60
N ASP A 213 -8.50 -6.98 -1.28
CA ASP A 213 -7.07 -7.30 -1.26
C ASP A 213 -6.42 -6.98 0.09
N VAL A 214 -6.90 -5.93 0.77
CA VAL A 214 -6.55 -5.61 2.16
C VAL A 214 -6.81 -6.79 3.11
N VAL A 215 -7.88 -7.57 2.88
CA VAL A 215 -8.18 -8.75 3.70
C VAL A 215 -7.12 -9.84 3.52
N ASN A 216 -6.69 -10.09 2.27
CA ASN A 216 -5.63 -11.05 1.98
C ASN A 216 -4.29 -10.60 2.57
N ALA A 217 -3.96 -9.33 2.39
CA ALA A 217 -2.72 -8.76 2.86
C ALA A 217 -2.62 -8.84 4.39
N TRP A 218 -3.65 -8.45 5.14
CA TRP A 218 -3.62 -8.56 6.59
C TRP A 218 -3.55 -10.00 7.09
N ALA A 219 -4.26 -10.93 6.44
CA ALA A 219 -4.15 -12.35 6.78
C ALA A 219 -2.72 -12.86 6.56
N ALA A 220 -2.06 -12.43 5.48
CA ALA A 220 -0.69 -12.80 5.16
C ALA A 220 0.34 -12.13 6.09
N ILE A 221 0.15 -10.87 6.46
CA ILE A 221 1.07 -10.11 7.32
C ILE A 221 1.04 -10.66 8.75
N LEU A 222 -0.16 -10.72 9.34
CA LEU A 222 -0.31 -10.95 10.79
C LEU A 222 -0.45 -12.41 11.20
N GLN A 223 -0.82 -13.27 10.24
CA GLN A 223 -1.03 -14.71 10.45
C GLN A 223 -1.78 -15.02 11.76
N PRO A 224 -3.02 -14.52 11.96
CA PRO A 224 -3.69 -14.65 13.25
C PRO A 224 -3.88 -16.12 13.64
N PRO A 225 -3.67 -16.50 14.91
CA PRO A 225 -3.82 -17.90 15.34
C PRO A 225 -5.20 -18.48 15.00
N GLY A 226 -5.23 -19.63 14.34
CA GLY A 226 -6.47 -20.27 13.91
C GLY A 226 -7.24 -19.53 12.81
N TRP A 227 -6.62 -18.55 12.14
CA TRP A 227 -7.15 -17.95 10.92
C TRP A 227 -6.92 -18.88 9.72
N THR A 228 -7.96 -19.09 8.91
CA THR A 228 -7.92 -20.02 7.78
C THR A 228 -8.27 -19.30 6.49
N THR A 229 -7.89 -19.87 5.35
CA THR A 229 -8.29 -19.36 4.02
C THR A 229 -9.81 -19.21 3.90
N ALA A 230 -10.59 -20.15 4.46
CA ALA A 230 -12.05 -20.05 4.47
C ALA A 230 -12.57 -18.83 5.26
N LYS A 231 -11.89 -18.44 6.35
CA LYS A 231 -12.21 -17.22 7.10
C LYS A 231 -11.85 -15.96 6.31
N THR A 232 -10.72 -15.99 5.59
CA THR A 232 -10.34 -14.92 4.65
C THR A 232 -11.45 -14.73 3.60
N GLU A 233 -11.88 -15.79 2.91
CA GLU A 233 -12.92 -15.71 1.89
C GLU A 233 -14.27 -15.24 2.45
N THR A 234 -14.64 -15.72 3.64
CA THR A 234 -15.86 -15.25 4.32
C THR A 234 -15.80 -13.76 4.66
N LEU A 235 -14.64 -13.25 5.07
CA LEU A 235 -14.48 -11.83 5.36
C LEU A 235 -14.46 -11.01 4.07
N ARG A 236 -13.81 -11.49 3.01
CA ARG A 236 -13.81 -10.87 1.67
C ARG A 236 -15.22 -10.67 1.11
N SER A 237 -16.14 -11.58 1.38
CA SER A 237 -17.53 -11.45 0.94
C SER A 237 -18.37 -10.45 1.76
N ARG A 238 -17.85 -9.98 2.91
CA ARG A 238 -18.53 -9.05 3.82
C ARG A 238 -18.01 -7.62 3.72
N VAL A 239 -16.75 -7.44 3.33
CA VAL A 239 -16.17 -6.11 3.15
C VAL A 239 -16.65 -5.51 1.84
N THR A 240 -17.21 -4.30 1.91
CA THR A 240 -17.63 -3.49 0.78
C THR A 240 -17.06 -2.09 0.94
N GLN A 241 -16.82 -1.39 -0.16
CA GLN A 241 -16.37 0.01 -0.14
C GLN A 241 -17.53 1.00 -0.08
N ASP A 242 -18.76 0.51 0.12
CA ASP A 242 -19.95 1.34 0.19
C ASP A 242 -19.95 2.11 1.52
N TYR A 243 -19.36 3.31 1.50
CA TYR A 243 -19.66 4.32 2.49
C TYR A 243 -21.13 4.71 2.30
N PRO A 244 -22.02 4.54 3.30
CA PRO A 244 -23.29 5.24 3.25
C PRO A 244 -22.98 6.74 3.16
N GLN A 245 -23.42 7.35 2.05
CA GLN A 245 -23.46 8.81 1.89
C GLN A 245 -24.41 9.43 2.92
#